data_AF-A0A528NC58-F1
#
_entry.id   AF-A0A528NC58-F1
#
_cell.length_a   1.000
_cell.length_b   1.000
_cell.length_c   1.000
_cell.angle_alpha   90.00
_cell.angle_beta   90.00
_cell.angle_gamma   90.00
#
_symmetry.space_group_name_H-M   'P 1'
#
loop_
_entity.id
_entity.type
_entity.pdbx_description
1 polymer ?
#
loop_
_entity_poly.entity_id
_entity_poly.type
_entity_poly.pdbx_seq_one_letter_code
_entity_poly.pdbx_strand_id
1 'polypeptide(L)'
;MAADVTEAPVEQYLRDAVGLFQQHRGRRPGPRWHQIPCAGIHALLRLVQGQWPPPPKAICAADALRFAICDEYETWLHEERGFARPSIDAFLWEARHFLGWQLERCGVEGLIDLSIGDIDCYMDLRALVVAVSP
;
A
#
# COMPACT_ATOMS: atom_id res chain seq x y z
N MET A 1 21.32 15.38 11.32
CA MET A 1 20.88 14.83 10.02
C MET A 1 20.22 13.49 10.33
N ALA A 2 18.89 13.44 10.39
CA ALA A 2 18.20 12.15 10.49
C ALA A 2 18.38 11.47 9.13
N ALA A 3 18.95 10.26 9.12
CA ALA A 3 18.94 9.44 7.91
C ALA A 3 17.48 9.22 7.49
N ASP A 4 17.17 9.38 6.21
CA ASP A 4 15.87 8.99 5.66
C ASP A 4 15.65 7.52 5.99
N VAL A 5 14.78 7.24 6.96
CA VAL A 5 14.36 5.88 7.22
C VAL A 5 13.40 5.53 6.10
N THR A 6 13.77 4.58 5.26
CA THR A 6 12.87 4.00 4.26
C THR A 6 12.19 2.76 4.85
N GLU A 7 11.22 2.18 4.15
CA GLU A 7 10.52 0.98 4.64
C GLU A 7 11.48 -0.22 4.83
N ALA A 8 12.51 -0.33 4.00
CA ALA A 8 13.44 -1.47 3.99
C ALA A 8 14.16 -1.72 5.34
N PRO A 9 14.71 -0.72 6.04
CA PRO A 9 15.21 -0.88 7.41
C PRO A 9 14.18 -1.43 8.40
N VAL A 10 12.91 -0.99 8.31
CA VAL A 10 11.84 -1.45 9.21
C VAL A 10 11.51 -2.92 8.91
N GLU A 11 11.40 -3.29 7.64
CA GLU A 11 11.20 -4.68 7.23
C GLU A 11 12.35 -5.59 7.66
N GLN A 12 13.59 -5.12 7.53
CA GLN A 12 14.77 -5.84 7.98
C GLN A 12 14.74 -6.07 9.50
N TYR A 13 14.45 -5.02 10.27
CA TYR A 13 14.29 -5.13 11.72
C TYR A 13 13.22 -6.15 12.11
N LEU A 14 12.07 -6.16 11.42
CA LEU A 14 10.99 -7.11 11.72
C LEU A 14 11.41 -8.55 11.42
N ARG A 15 12.14 -8.78 10.32
CA ARG A 15 12.72 -10.10 10.01
C ARG A 15 13.70 -10.56 11.08
N ASP A 16 14.58 -9.66 11.53
CA ASP A 16 15.55 -9.96 12.58
C ASP A 16 14.87 -10.23 13.93
N ALA A 17 13.84 -9.46 14.27
CA ALA A 17 13.04 -9.62 15.48
C ALA A 17 12.31 -10.98 15.52
N VAL A 18 11.87 -11.50 14.37
CA VAL A 18 11.31 -12.86 14.25
C VAL A 18 12.38 -13.92 14.53
N GLY A 19 13.61 -13.73 14.04
CA GLY A 19 14.74 -14.61 14.33
C GLY A 19 15.08 -14.66 15.82
N LEU A 20 15.19 -13.49 16.46
CA LEU A 20 15.42 -13.37 17.90
C LEU A 20 14.29 -14.01 18.72
N PHE A 21 13.03 -13.79 18.33
CA PHE A 21 11.89 -14.43 19.00
C PHE A 21 12.00 -15.95 18.98
N GLN A 22 12.38 -16.54 17.84
CA GLN A 22 12.57 -17.98 17.71
C GLN A 22 13.68 -18.50 18.61
N GLN A 23 14.81 -17.79 18.68
CA GLN A 23 15.93 -18.16 19.56
C GLN A 23 15.51 -18.12 21.04
N HIS A 24 14.77 -17.09 21.46
CA HIS A 24 14.38 -16.93 22.87
C HIS A 24 13.21 -17.82 23.30
N ARG A 25 12.26 -18.12 22.41
CA ARG A 25 11.01 -18.82 22.75
C ARG A 25 10.94 -20.26 22.23
N GLY A 26 11.92 -20.70 21.43
CA GLY A 26 11.96 -22.03 20.84
C GLY A 26 10.83 -22.32 19.83
N ARG A 27 10.09 -21.29 19.40
CA ARG A 27 8.97 -21.41 18.46
C ARG A 27 8.84 -20.17 17.59
N ARG A 28 8.21 -20.32 16.43
CA ARG A 28 7.87 -19.17 15.57
C ARG A 28 6.77 -18.32 16.20
N PRO A 29 6.80 -16.99 16.01
CA PRO A 29 5.69 -16.14 16.38
C PRO A 29 4.43 -16.51 15.59
N GLY A 30 3.26 -16.18 16.14
CA GLY A 30 1.99 -16.33 15.42
C GLY A 30 1.90 -15.40 14.19
N PRO A 31 1.01 -15.68 13.24
CA PRO A 31 0.95 -14.97 11.95
C PRO A 31 0.82 -13.45 12.08
N ARG A 32 0.12 -12.96 13.10
CA ARG A 32 -0.13 -11.53 13.35
C ARG A 32 0.84 -10.88 14.34
N TRP A 33 1.87 -11.61 14.81
CA TRP A 33 2.78 -11.10 15.83
C TRP A 33 3.48 -9.81 15.42
N HIS A 34 3.83 -9.69 14.14
CA HIS A 34 4.50 -8.51 13.58
C HIS A 34 3.61 -7.26 13.59
N GLN A 35 2.28 -7.40 13.59
CA GLN A 35 1.36 -6.27 13.48
C GLN A 35 1.44 -5.31 14.68
N ILE A 36 1.66 -5.85 15.88
CA ILE A 36 1.78 -5.06 17.12
C ILE A 36 3.05 -4.18 17.13
N PRO A 37 4.27 -4.73 16.94
CA PRO A 37 5.47 -3.92 16.84
C PRO A 37 5.47 -3.02 15.59
N CYS A 38 4.92 -3.47 14.45
CA CYS A 38 4.74 -2.64 13.26
C CYS A 38 3.93 -1.38 13.57
N ALA A 39 2.76 -1.52 14.19
CA ALA A 39 1.89 -0.39 14.49
C ALA A 39 2.59 0.65 15.38
N GLY A 40 3.30 0.19 16.41
CA GLY A 40 4.08 1.07 17.29
C GLY A 40 5.22 1.78 16.57
N ILE A 41 6.00 1.05 15.76
CA ILE A 41 7.11 1.61 14.97
C ILE A 41 6.59 2.63 13.96
N HIS A 42 5.52 2.31 13.23
CA HIS A 42 4.91 3.21 12.26
C HIS A 42 4.37 4.47 12.92
N ALA A 43 3.74 4.35 14.09
CA ALA A 43 3.26 5.51 14.84
C ALA A 43 4.43 6.42 15.28
N LEU A 44 5.52 5.85 15.79
CA LEU A 44 6.72 6.61 16.18
C LEU A 44 7.37 7.31 14.99
N LEU A 45 7.54 6.60 13.87
CA LEU A 45 8.12 7.17 12.65
C LEU A 45 7.23 8.28 12.09
N ARG A 46 5.91 8.11 12.13
CA ARG A 46 4.96 9.16 11.76
C ARG A 46 5.09 10.40 12.64
N LEU A 47 5.28 10.23 13.95
CA LEU A 47 5.47 11.37 14.87
C LEU A 47 6.76 12.15 14.59
N VAL A 48 7.85 11.44 14.27
CA VAL A 48 9.15 12.08 14.03
C VAL A 48 9.25 12.68 12.62
N GLN A 49 8.65 12.04 11.62
CA GLN A 49 8.78 12.40 10.21
C GLN A 49 7.56 13.14 9.64
N GLY A 50 6.48 13.26 10.42
CA GLY A 50 5.19 13.82 10.00
C GLY A 50 4.34 12.85 9.17
N GLN A 51 4.97 12.12 8.24
CA GLN A 51 4.31 11.15 7.38
C GLN A 51 5.07 9.81 7.42
N TRP A 52 4.35 8.73 7.70
CA TRP A 52 4.87 7.37 7.60
C TRP A 52 3.75 6.41 7.14
N PRO A 53 4.01 5.49 6.19
CA PRO A 53 5.27 5.36 5.44
C PRO A 53 5.58 6.61 4.58
N PRO A 54 6.85 6.82 4.17
CA PRO A 54 7.19 7.90 3.26
C PRO A 54 6.40 7.75 1.96
N PRO A 55 6.04 8.85 1.27
CA PRO A 55 5.41 8.77 -0.02
C PRO A 55 6.25 7.91 -0.97
N PRO A 56 5.66 6.94 -1.68
CA PRO A 56 6.41 6.14 -2.62
C PRO A 56 7.00 7.07 -3.70
N LYS A 57 8.29 6.89 -3.98
CA LYS A 57 8.98 7.69 -4.99
C LYS A 57 8.67 7.11 -6.36
N ALA A 58 8.18 7.94 -7.28
CA ALA A 58 7.92 7.51 -8.65
C ALA A 58 9.24 7.10 -9.33
N ILE A 59 9.31 5.86 -9.80
CA ILE A 59 10.50 5.31 -10.47
C ILE A 59 10.32 5.41 -11.99
N CYS A 60 9.08 5.45 -12.47
CA CYS A 60 8.74 5.58 -13.88
C CYS A 60 7.53 6.50 -14.10
N ALA A 61 7.19 6.74 -15.37
CA ALA A 61 6.04 7.56 -15.76
C ALA A 61 4.70 6.96 -15.31
N ALA A 62 4.58 5.63 -15.29
CA ALA A 62 3.38 4.95 -14.79
C ALA A 62 3.18 5.18 -13.28
N ASP A 63 4.24 5.13 -12.48
CA ASP A 63 4.16 5.46 -11.05
C ASP A 63 3.73 6.91 -10.84
N ALA A 64 4.33 7.85 -11.58
CA ALA A 64 4.00 9.26 -11.47
C ALA A 64 2.52 9.52 -11.80
N LEU A 65 1.99 8.90 -12.85
CA LEU A 65 0.59 9.02 -13.23
C LEU A 65 -0.33 8.41 -12.16
N ARG A 66 0.00 7.21 -11.67
CA ARG A 66 -0.77 6.55 -10.61
C ARG A 66 -0.86 7.42 -9.35
N PHE A 67 0.25 8.02 -8.92
CA PHE A 67 0.27 8.87 -7.72
C PHE A 67 -0.55 10.14 -7.93
N ALA A 68 -0.41 10.81 -9.09
CA ALA A 68 -1.19 12.00 -9.39
C ALA A 68 -2.71 11.72 -9.36
N ILE A 69 -3.17 10.64 -9.98
CA ILE A 69 -4.59 10.26 -9.98
C ILE A 69 -5.07 9.94 -8.56
N CYS A 70 -4.28 9.22 -7.76
CA CYS A 70 -4.65 8.90 -6.38
C CYS A 70 -4.73 10.13 -5.48
N ASP A 71 -3.83 11.11 -5.64
CA ASP A 71 -3.85 12.35 -4.85
C ASP A 71 -5.07 13.21 -5.19
N GLU A 72 -5.41 13.34 -6.48
CA GLU A 72 -6.61 14.04 -6.93
C GLU A 72 -7.89 13.33 -6.44
N TYR A 73 -7.92 12.00 -6.53
CA TYR A 73 -9.06 11.20 -6.08
C TYR A 73 -9.23 11.25 -4.54
N GLU A 74 -8.14 11.23 -3.78
CA GLU A 74 -8.16 11.41 -2.32
C GLU A 74 -8.77 12.77 -1.96
N THR A 75 -8.30 13.82 -2.62
CA THR A 75 -8.79 15.20 -2.41
C THR A 75 -10.28 15.27 -2.70
N TRP A 76 -10.73 14.71 -3.83
CA TRP A 76 -12.14 14.66 -4.20
C TRP A 76 -13.01 13.89 -3.18
N LEU A 77 -12.55 12.72 -2.72
CA LEU A 77 -13.26 11.92 -1.72
C LEU A 77 -13.34 12.64 -0.36
N HIS A 78 -12.31 13.39 0.01
CA HIS A 78 -12.28 14.13 1.25
C HIS A 78 -13.13 15.40 1.17
N GLU A 79 -12.87 16.27 0.19
CA GLU A 79 -13.40 17.63 0.14
C GLU A 79 -14.81 17.68 -0.47
N GLU A 80 -15.05 16.95 -1.55
CA GLU A 80 -16.34 17.01 -2.25
C GLU A 80 -17.33 15.98 -1.70
N ARG A 81 -16.85 14.80 -1.30
CA ARG A 81 -17.72 13.72 -0.79
C ARG A 81 -17.80 13.67 0.73
N GLY A 82 -16.88 14.32 1.45
CA GLY A 82 -16.88 14.35 2.91
C GLY A 82 -16.70 12.97 3.55
N PHE A 83 -16.03 12.03 2.89
CA PHE A 83 -15.86 10.68 3.42
C PHE A 83 -14.95 10.66 4.65
N ALA A 84 -15.26 9.76 5.59
CA ALA A 84 -14.38 9.51 6.72
C ALA A 84 -13.07 8.85 6.27
N ARG A 85 -11.98 9.12 6.99
CA ARG A 85 -10.64 8.61 6.64
C ARG A 85 -10.58 7.10 6.38
N PRO A 86 -11.22 6.23 7.17
CA PRO A 86 -11.20 4.79 6.89
C PRO A 86 -11.84 4.41 5.55
N SER A 87 -12.89 5.12 5.12
CA SER A 87 -13.54 4.90 3.83
C SER A 87 -12.64 5.37 2.68
N ILE A 88 -11.99 6.53 2.85
CA ILE A 88 -11.01 7.06 1.89
C ILE A 88 -9.86 6.05 1.72
N ASP A 89 -9.30 5.55 2.82
CA ASP A 89 -8.20 4.60 2.77
C ASP A 89 -8.58 3.31 2.03
N ALA A 90 -9.81 2.80 2.23
CA ALA A 90 -10.33 1.64 1.52
C ALA A 90 -10.50 1.91 0.01
N PHE A 91 -11.07 3.06 -0.38
CA PHE A 91 -11.21 3.43 -1.79
C PHE A 91 -9.86 3.64 -2.47
N LEU A 92 -8.90 4.27 -1.79
CA LEU A 92 -7.56 4.48 -2.33
C LEU A 92 -6.77 3.18 -2.44
N TRP A 93 -6.98 2.23 -1.53
CA TRP A 93 -6.38 0.90 -1.65
C TRP A 93 -6.83 0.23 -2.95
N GLU A 94 -8.14 0.22 -3.22
CA GLU A 94 -8.70 -0.36 -4.44
C GLU A 94 -8.23 0.38 -5.69
N ALA A 95 -8.26 1.72 -5.68
CA ALA A 95 -7.80 2.55 -6.80
C ALA A 95 -6.33 2.32 -7.13
N ARG A 96 -5.45 2.25 -6.13
CA ARG A 96 -4.03 1.96 -6.33
C ARG A 96 -3.80 0.57 -6.92
N HIS A 97 -4.59 -0.42 -6.51
CA HIS A 97 -4.49 -1.79 -7.01
C HIS A 97 -4.93 -1.87 -8.47
N PHE A 98 -6.08 -1.29 -8.80
CA PHE A 98 -6.59 -1.21 -10.17
C PHE A 98 -5.64 -0.47 -11.12
N LEU A 99 -5.16 0.71 -10.71
CA LEU A 99 -4.24 1.50 -11.54
C LEU A 99 -2.90 0.78 -11.74
N GLY A 100 -2.37 0.13 -10.70
CA GLY A 100 -1.17 -0.70 -10.84
C GLY A 100 -1.36 -1.81 -11.87
N TRP A 101 -2.44 -2.57 -11.73
CA TRP A 101 -2.79 -3.67 -12.64
C TRP A 101 -2.95 -3.20 -14.10
N GLN A 102 -3.66 -2.08 -14.33
CA GLN A 102 -3.91 -1.58 -15.68
C GLN A 102 -2.63 -1.00 -16.32
N LEU A 103 -1.86 -0.22 -15.55
CA LEU A 103 -0.64 0.42 -16.06
C LEU A 103 0.49 -0.57 -16.34
N GLU A 104 0.60 -1.65 -15.57
CA GLU A 104 1.55 -2.74 -15.84
C GLU A 104 1.25 -3.45 -17.16
N ARG A 105 -0.03 -3.62 -17.50
CA ARG A 105 -0.47 -4.34 -18.69
C ARG A 105 -0.46 -3.49 -19.95
N CYS A 106 -0.92 -2.25 -19.85
CA CYS A 106 -1.22 -1.41 -21.02
C CYS A 106 -0.44 -0.08 -21.06
N GLY A 107 0.41 0.18 -20.05
CA GLY A 107 1.13 1.44 -19.94
C GLY A 107 0.20 2.65 -19.73
N VAL A 108 0.75 3.85 -19.87
CA VAL A 108 0.03 5.12 -19.65
C VAL A 108 -1.11 5.33 -20.64
N GLU A 109 -0.91 4.99 -21.91
CA GLU A 109 -1.92 5.17 -22.97
C GLU A 109 -3.14 4.28 -22.75
N GLY A 110 -2.95 3.08 -22.20
CA GLY A 110 -4.03 2.14 -21.91
C GLY A 110 -5.02 2.57 -20.83
N LEU A 111 -4.76 3.66 -20.12
CA LEU A 111 -5.74 4.25 -19.20
C LEU A 111 -6.72 5.18 -19.95
N ILE A 112 -6.28 5.80 -21.05
CA ILE A 112 -7.12 6.65 -21.90
C ILE A 112 -8.12 5.78 -22.65
N ASP A 113 -7.67 4.64 -23.14
CA ASP A 113 -8.47 3.68 -23.90
C ASP A 113 -9.13 2.60 -23.01
N LEU A 114 -9.32 2.90 -21.72
CA LEU A 114 -9.90 1.96 -20.75
C LEU A 114 -11.30 1.51 -21.20
N SER A 115 -11.46 0.21 -21.40
CA SER A 115 -12.73 -0.39 -21.82
C SER A 115 -13.47 -1.07 -20.67
N ILE A 116 -14.77 -1.34 -20.86
CA ILE A 116 -15.56 -2.15 -19.92
C ILE A 116 -14.95 -3.55 -19.78
N GLY A 117 -14.43 -4.12 -20.86
CA GLY A 117 -13.78 -5.44 -20.83
C GLY A 117 -12.53 -5.46 -19.93
N ASP A 118 -11.80 -4.35 -19.84
CA ASP A 118 -10.66 -4.23 -18.92
C ASP A 118 -11.12 -4.18 -17.46
N ILE A 119 -12.24 -3.51 -17.18
CA ILE A 119 -12.85 -3.49 -15.85
C ILE A 119 -13.29 -4.92 -15.47
N ASP A 120 -13.97 -5.64 -16.37
CA ASP A 120 -14.40 -7.02 -16.12
C ASP A 120 -13.19 -7.94 -15.85
N CYS A 121 -12.12 -7.83 -16.66
CA CYS A 121 -10.88 -8.59 -16.44
C CYS A 121 -10.26 -8.32 -15.06
N TYR A 122 -10.26 -7.06 -14.61
CA TYR A 122 -9.78 -6.71 -13.29
C TYR A 122 -10.66 -7.33 -12.19
N MET A 123 -11.97 -7.29 -12.35
CA MET A 123 -12.93 -7.83 -11.38
C MET A 123 -12.77 -9.35 -11.25
N ASP A 124 -12.53 -10.05 -12.37
CA ASP A 124 -12.23 -11.49 -12.38
C ASP A 124 -10.93 -11.80 -11.62
N LEU A 125 -9.86 -11.05 -11.89
CA LEU A 125 -8.59 -11.19 -11.15
C LEU A 125 -8.78 -10.94 -9.66
N ARG A 126 -9.51 -9.89 -9.29
CA ARG A 126 -9.77 -9.54 -7.90
C ARG A 126 -10.59 -10.62 -7.18
N ALA A 127 -11.57 -11.22 -7.86
CA ALA A 127 -12.36 -12.33 -7.31
C ALA A 127 -11.50 -13.57 -7.02
N LEU A 128 -10.51 -13.86 -7.88
CA LEU A 128 -9.56 -14.95 -7.66
C LEU A 128 -8.66 -14.69 -6.45
N VAL A 129 -8.22 -13.45 -6.22
CA VAL A 129 -7.40 -13.08 -5.05
C VAL A 129 -8.17 -13.22 -3.74
N VAL A 130 -9.46 -12.87 -3.72
CA VAL A 130 -10.33 -13.03 -2.54
C VAL A 130 -10.57 -14.52 -2.21
N ALA A 131 -10.62 -15.39 -3.22
CA ALA A 131 -10.83 -16.82 -3.03
C ALA A 131 -9.61 -17.58 -2.45
N VAL A 132 -8.42 -16.95 -2.41
CA VAL A 132 -7.15 -17.58 -1.98
C VAL A 132 -6.72 -17.18 -0.56
N SER A 133 -7.49 -16.35 0.15
CA SER A 133 -7.20 -15.98 1.55
C SER A 133 -8.00 -16.84 2.55
N PRO A 134 -7.36 -17.71 3.38
CA PRO A 134 -8.01 -18.43 4.48
C PRO A 134 -8.28 -17.56 5.72
#